data_AF-A0ABC9YH36-F1
#
_entry.id   AF-A0ABC9YH36-F1
#
_cell.length_a   1.000
_cell.length_b   1.000
_cell.length_c   1.000
_cell.angle_alpha   90.00
_cell.angle_beta   90.00
_cell.angle_gamma   90.00
#
_symmetry.space_group_name_H-M   'P 1'
#
loop_
_entity.id
_entity.type
_entity.pdbx_description
1 polymer ?
#
loop_
_entity_poly.entity_id
_entity_poly.type
_entity_poly.pdbx_seq_one_letter_code
_entity_poly.pdbx_strand_id
1 'polypeptide(L)'
;MFLSTENPTEKLEHDCLLTIEQVYSSRPDLKDEPLKDPDLELFTDGSSFVQEGRRMAGYAVVTTDKVLESGTLPANTSAQKAELVALKQALRMAEGKRVNIWTDSKYAFGVIHAHGAIWKERGLLSAQGSPIKYKEEVLQLLQDVQKPKEVAVMHCKAHQFGQTVIDWRIKLQRRLQDKVCLH
;
A
#
# COMPACT_ATOMS: atom_id res chain seq x y z
N MET A 1 -49.18 14.17 23.60
CA MET A 1 -48.94 14.30 22.14
C MET A 1 -47.45 14.52 21.96
N PHE A 2 -46.73 13.51 21.49
CA PHE A 2 -45.32 13.63 21.13
C PHE A 2 -45.26 14.04 19.66
N LEU A 3 -44.65 15.19 19.38
CA LEU A 3 -44.33 15.60 18.02
C LEU A 3 -42.89 15.14 17.73
N SER A 4 -42.78 14.14 16.86
CA SER A 4 -41.55 13.76 16.20
C SER A 4 -41.01 14.94 15.40
N THR A 5 -39.74 15.27 15.60
CA THR A 5 -38.95 16.00 14.59
C THR A 5 -37.75 15.14 14.28
N GLU A 6 -37.75 14.62 13.05
CA GLU A 6 -36.69 13.79 12.48
C GLU A 6 -35.43 14.64 12.35
N ASN A 7 -34.32 14.13 12.88
CA ASN A 7 -32.99 14.71 12.67
C ASN A 7 -32.36 14.00 11.46
N PRO A 8 -32.05 14.69 10.35
CA PRO A 8 -31.49 14.06 9.14
C PRO A 8 -29.99 13.74 9.23
N THR A 9 -29.44 13.61 10.43
CA THR A 9 -28.00 13.38 10.67
C THR A 9 -27.62 11.90 10.83
N GLU A 10 -28.57 10.96 10.83
CA GLU A 10 -28.28 9.56 11.15
C GLU A 10 -27.87 8.66 9.96
N LYS A 11 -27.80 9.20 8.73
CA LYS A 11 -27.66 8.35 7.53
C LYS A 11 -26.25 8.23 6.95
N LEU A 12 -25.28 9.04 7.37
CA LEU A 12 -23.94 9.07 6.77
C LEU A 12 -22.83 8.43 7.64
N GLU A 13 -23.02 8.35 8.96
CA GLU A 13 -22.01 7.71 9.83
C GLU A 13 -22.06 6.18 9.78
N HIS A 14 -23.23 5.60 9.52
CA HIS A 14 -23.41 4.15 9.48
C HIS A 14 -22.77 3.48 8.25
N ASP A 15 -22.59 4.19 7.13
CA ASP A 15 -22.01 3.61 5.91
C ASP A 15 -20.47 3.49 5.99
N CYS A 16 -19.84 4.46 6.66
CA CYS A 16 -18.40 4.48 6.87
C CYS A 16 -17.96 3.41 7.87
N LEU A 17 -18.71 3.23 8.96
CA LEU A 17 -18.39 2.27 10.03
C LEU A 17 -18.66 0.82 9.62
N LEU A 18 -19.70 0.56 8.82
CA LEU A 18 -19.96 -0.77 8.27
C LEU A 18 -18.92 -1.18 7.22
N THR A 19 -18.49 -0.24 6.36
CA THR A 19 -17.37 -0.47 5.44
C THR A 19 -16.07 -0.74 6.20
N ILE A 20 -15.83 -0.01 7.29
CA ILE A 20 -14.72 -0.24 8.22
C ILE A 20 -14.83 -1.66 8.80
N GLU A 21 -15.96 -2.08 9.37
CA GLU A 21 -16.10 -3.41 9.98
C GLU A 21 -15.96 -4.57 8.99
N GLN A 22 -16.44 -4.42 7.74
CA GLN A 22 -16.23 -5.41 6.67
C GLN A 22 -14.78 -5.43 6.16
N VAL A 23 -14.15 -4.27 5.96
CA VAL A 23 -12.76 -4.16 5.45
C VAL A 23 -11.72 -4.50 6.52
N TYR A 24 -12.03 -4.31 7.80
CA TYR A 24 -11.18 -4.64 8.95
C TYR A 24 -11.31 -6.09 9.43
N SER A 25 -11.93 -6.97 8.65
CA SER A 25 -11.66 -8.39 8.77
C SER A 25 -10.17 -8.59 8.49
N SER A 26 -9.37 -8.68 9.56
CA SER A 26 -7.96 -9.00 9.49
C SER A 26 -7.81 -10.18 8.55
N ARG A 27 -7.05 -10.02 7.46
CA ARG A 27 -6.67 -11.15 6.61
C ARG A 27 -5.76 -12.04 7.45
N PRO A 28 -6.27 -13.10 8.10
CA PRO A 28 -5.53 -13.79 9.15
C PRO A 28 -4.37 -14.61 8.56
N ASP A 29 -4.40 -14.86 7.25
CA ASP A 29 -3.38 -15.51 6.45
C ASP A 29 -2.33 -14.54 5.87
N LEU A 30 -2.41 -13.22 6.14
CA LEU A 30 -1.35 -12.28 5.76
C LEU A 30 -0.09 -12.59 6.57
N LYS A 31 1.00 -12.91 5.88
CA LYS A 31 2.30 -13.22 6.50
C LYS A 31 3.31 -12.10 6.32
N ASP A 32 4.24 -12.01 7.27
CA ASP A 32 5.45 -11.17 7.19
C ASP A 32 6.71 -11.99 6.85
N GLU A 33 6.54 -13.29 6.57
CA GLU A 33 7.55 -14.22 6.08
C GLU A 33 7.16 -14.80 4.71
N PRO A 34 8.14 -15.03 3.81
CA PRO A 34 7.86 -15.50 2.45
C PRO A 34 7.15 -16.85 2.42
N LEU A 35 6.22 -16.99 1.47
CA LEU A 35 5.58 -18.26 1.15
C LEU A 35 6.61 -19.24 0.55
N LYS A 36 6.43 -20.54 0.84
CA LYS A 36 7.33 -21.59 0.35
C LYS A 36 7.27 -21.79 -1.17
N ASP A 37 6.07 -21.68 -1.75
CA ASP A 37 5.82 -21.94 -3.18
C ASP A 37 4.89 -20.86 -3.77
N PRO A 38 5.35 -19.60 -3.88
CA PRO A 38 4.55 -18.51 -4.43
C PRO A 38 4.40 -18.66 -5.95
N ASP A 39 3.24 -18.26 -6.48
CA ASP A 39 3.03 -18.11 -7.93
C ASP A 39 3.73 -16.85 -8.47
N LEU A 40 3.90 -15.83 -7.62
CA LEU A 40 4.50 -14.54 -7.94
C LEU A 40 5.45 -14.05 -6.86
N GLU A 41 6.58 -13.52 -7.29
CA GLU A 41 7.58 -12.84 -6.47
C GLU A 41 7.69 -11.38 -6.96
N LEU A 42 7.09 -10.46 -6.20
CA LEU A 42 6.94 -9.06 -6.57
C LEU A 42 7.74 -8.14 -5.66
N PHE A 43 8.23 -7.06 -6.25
CA PHE A 43 8.91 -5.99 -5.53
C PHE A 43 8.29 -4.66 -5.90
N THR A 44 8.10 -3.80 -4.90
CA THR A 44 7.42 -2.51 -5.05
C THR A 44 8.30 -1.38 -4.57
N ASP A 45 8.27 -0.27 -5.29
CA ASP A 45 8.95 0.98 -4.91
C ASP A 45 8.10 2.17 -5.34
N GLY A 46 8.04 3.18 -4.48
CA GLY A 46 7.33 4.43 -4.68
C GLY A 46 8.26 5.62 -4.45
N SER A 47 8.64 6.30 -5.53
CA SER A 47 9.58 7.40 -5.48
C SER A 47 8.91 8.78 -5.53
N SER A 48 9.53 9.76 -4.87
CA SER A 48 9.18 11.18 -4.97
C SER A 48 10.46 12.01 -4.91
N PHE A 49 10.73 12.80 -5.94
CA PHE A 49 11.95 13.61 -6.06
C PHE A 49 11.65 14.96 -6.71
N VAL A 50 12.59 15.90 -6.62
CA VAL A 50 12.48 17.22 -7.24
C VAL A 50 13.35 17.26 -8.47
N GLN A 51 12.77 17.64 -9.61
CA GLN A 51 13.45 17.87 -10.87
C GLN A 51 13.01 19.22 -11.41
N GLU A 52 13.98 20.07 -11.77
CA GLU A 52 13.72 21.41 -12.32
C GLU A 52 12.74 22.26 -11.46
N GLY A 53 12.84 22.13 -10.14
CA GLY A 53 11.98 22.85 -9.19
C GLY A 53 10.57 22.28 -9.03
N ARG A 54 10.21 21.20 -9.72
CA ARG A 54 8.92 20.51 -9.60
C ARG A 54 9.08 19.18 -8.89
N ARG A 55 8.17 18.88 -7.95
CA ARG A 55 8.12 17.58 -7.28
C ARG A 55 7.41 16.57 -8.17
N MET A 56 8.17 15.60 -8.65
CA MET A 56 7.69 14.46 -9.43
C MET A 56 7.60 13.23 -8.55
N ALA A 57 6.73 12.29 -8.91
CA ALA A 57 6.54 11.05 -8.19
C ALA A 57 6.10 9.93 -9.13
N GLY A 58 6.39 8.71 -8.74
CA GLY A 58 6.03 7.52 -9.51
C GLY A 58 6.05 6.28 -8.64
N TYR A 59 5.48 5.20 -9.18
CA TYR A 59 5.48 3.89 -8.56
C TYR A 59 5.88 2.83 -9.57
N ALA A 60 6.39 1.70 -9.09
CA ALA A 60 6.60 0.53 -9.90
C ALA A 60 6.38 -0.77 -9.13
N VAL A 61 5.96 -1.79 -9.88
CA VAL A 61 5.82 -3.18 -9.46
C VAL A 61 6.60 -4.03 -10.43
N VAL A 62 7.49 -4.86 -9.92
CA VAL A 62 8.41 -5.63 -10.75
C VAL A 62 8.67 -7.01 -10.20
N THR A 63 9.21 -7.89 -11.03
CA THR A 63 9.91 -9.11 -10.57
C THR A 63 11.42 -8.83 -10.52
N THR A 64 12.22 -9.84 -10.19
CA THR A 64 13.68 -9.76 -10.14
C THR A 64 14.31 -9.27 -11.46
N ASP A 65 13.68 -9.55 -12.59
CA ASP A 65 14.23 -9.36 -13.94
C ASP A 65 13.44 -8.38 -14.82
N LYS A 66 12.15 -8.16 -14.57
CA LYS A 66 11.30 -7.34 -15.45
C LYS A 66 10.42 -6.36 -14.69
N VAL A 67 10.20 -5.19 -15.30
CA VAL A 67 9.17 -4.26 -14.83
C VAL A 67 7.81 -4.77 -15.29
N LEU A 68 6.92 -5.08 -14.34
CA LEU A 68 5.56 -5.49 -14.67
C LEU A 68 4.66 -4.27 -14.89
N GLU A 69 4.76 -3.29 -14.00
CA GLU A 69 3.98 -2.06 -14.08
C GLU A 69 4.79 -0.89 -13.51
N SER A 70 4.55 0.29 -14.05
CA SER A 70 5.08 1.54 -13.52
C SER A 70 4.24 2.70 -14.02
N GLY A 71 4.06 3.73 -13.21
CA GLY A 71 3.33 4.92 -13.62
C GLY A 71 3.84 6.18 -12.93
N THR A 72 3.58 7.31 -13.57
CA THR A 72 3.73 8.63 -12.95
C THR A 72 2.55 8.89 -12.02
N LEU A 73 2.81 9.64 -10.96
CA LEU A 73 1.80 10.07 -9.99
C LEU A 73 1.65 11.60 -10.08
N PRO A 74 0.50 12.15 -9.63
CA PRO A 74 0.30 13.59 -9.60
C PRO A 74 1.48 14.31 -8.94
N ALA A 75 1.84 15.48 -9.49
CA ALA A 75 2.87 16.32 -8.92
C ALA A 75 2.59 16.58 -7.43
N ASN A 76 3.66 16.71 -6.65
CA ASN A 76 3.61 16.83 -5.19
C ASN A 76 3.18 15.58 -4.40
N THR A 77 2.99 14.43 -5.05
CA THR A 77 2.78 13.16 -4.33
C THR A 77 4.03 12.82 -3.51
N SER A 78 3.82 12.50 -2.22
CA SER A 78 4.92 12.11 -1.32
C SER A 78 5.40 10.68 -1.61
N ALA A 79 6.64 10.37 -1.23
CA ALA A 79 7.18 9.00 -1.32
C ALA A 79 6.29 7.99 -0.57
N GLN A 80 5.87 8.29 0.67
CA GLN A 80 4.98 7.41 1.43
C GLN A 80 3.67 7.05 0.70
N LYS A 81 3.06 8.03 0.02
CA LYS A 81 1.84 7.80 -0.78
C LYS A 81 2.16 6.99 -2.03
N ALA A 82 3.28 7.27 -2.69
CA ALA A 82 3.74 6.50 -3.84
C ALA A 82 3.99 5.02 -3.48
N GLU A 83 4.56 4.75 -2.31
CA GLU A 83 4.76 3.40 -1.77
C GLU A 83 3.44 2.65 -1.55
N LEU A 84 2.45 3.31 -0.95
CA LEU A 84 1.11 2.73 -0.81
C LEU A 84 0.47 2.45 -2.17
N VAL A 85 0.67 3.31 -3.17
CA VAL A 85 0.16 3.07 -4.53
C VAL A 85 0.88 1.88 -5.17
N ALA A 86 2.21 1.78 -5.06
CA ALA A 86 2.96 0.64 -5.58
C ALA A 86 2.45 -0.69 -4.99
N LEU A 87 2.26 -0.74 -3.67
CA LEU A 87 1.77 -1.93 -2.97
C LEU A 87 0.34 -2.31 -3.39
N LYS A 88 -0.57 -1.34 -3.53
CA LYS A 88 -1.94 -1.59 -4.04
C LYS A 88 -1.92 -2.23 -5.43
N GLN A 89 -1.09 -1.71 -6.34
CA GLN A 89 -1.02 -2.24 -7.70
C GLN A 89 -0.46 -3.67 -7.71
N ALA A 90 0.53 -3.97 -6.86
CA ALA A 90 1.04 -5.33 -6.72
C ALA A 90 -0.04 -6.32 -6.22
N LEU A 91 -0.85 -5.92 -5.23
CA LEU A 91 -1.94 -6.74 -4.70
C LEU A 91 -3.03 -7.01 -5.75
N ARG A 92 -3.40 -6.00 -6.53
CA ARG A 92 -4.37 -6.15 -7.63
C ARG A 92 -3.86 -7.08 -8.73
N MET A 93 -2.59 -6.97 -9.09
CA MET A 93 -1.98 -7.84 -10.09
C MET A 93 -1.89 -9.30 -9.65
N ALA A 94 -1.84 -9.52 -8.34
CA ALA A 94 -1.78 -10.84 -7.71
C ALA A 94 -3.16 -11.44 -7.39
N GLU A 95 -4.25 -10.85 -7.89
CA GLU A 95 -5.61 -11.37 -7.68
C GLU A 95 -5.71 -12.87 -8.04
N GLY A 96 -6.21 -13.67 -7.10
CA GLY A 96 -6.34 -15.13 -7.24
C GLY A 96 -5.03 -15.95 -7.16
N LYS A 97 -3.89 -15.33 -6.90
CA LYS A 97 -2.56 -15.98 -6.86
C LYS A 97 -1.95 -16.01 -5.47
N ARG A 98 -0.98 -16.90 -5.25
CA ARG A 98 -0.10 -16.91 -4.08
C ARG A 98 1.07 -15.96 -4.35
N VAL A 99 1.23 -14.90 -3.57
CA VAL A 99 2.22 -13.86 -3.86
C VAL A 99 3.08 -13.52 -2.65
N ASN A 100 4.38 -13.35 -2.92
CA ASN A 100 5.32 -12.66 -2.05
C ASN A 100 5.50 -11.24 -2.58
N ILE A 101 5.37 -10.23 -1.71
CA ILE A 101 5.59 -8.83 -2.06
C ILE A 101 6.63 -8.23 -1.12
N TRP A 102 7.72 -7.73 -1.69
CA TRP A 102 8.75 -6.99 -0.96
C TRP A 102 8.58 -5.49 -1.15
N THR A 103 8.54 -4.77 -0.04
CA THR A 103 8.59 -3.30 0.00
C THR A 103 9.75 -2.85 0.87
N ASP A 104 10.47 -1.79 0.48
CA ASP A 104 11.46 -1.17 1.36
C ASP A 104 10.87 -0.08 2.28
N SER A 105 9.57 0.20 2.12
CA SER A 105 8.83 1.17 2.92
C SER A 105 8.33 0.57 4.24
N LYS A 106 8.98 0.97 5.34
CA LYS A 106 8.50 0.68 6.70
C LYS A 106 7.08 1.19 6.93
N TYR A 107 6.71 2.28 6.27
CA TYR A 107 5.38 2.87 6.42
C TYR A 107 4.32 1.97 5.75
N ALA A 108 4.53 1.54 4.50
CA ALA A 108 3.60 0.66 3.82
C ALA A 108 3.47 -0.69 4.53
N PHE A 109 4.60 -1.27 4.96
CA PHE A 109 4.63 -2.48 5.78
C PHE A 109 3.85 -2.32 7.10
N GLY A 110 4.08 -1.22 7.83
CA GLY A 110 3.38 -0.96 9.09
C GLY A 110 1.88 -0.75 8.89
N VAL A 111 1.46 -0.09 7.81
CA VAL A 111 0.04 0.14 7.50
C VAL A 111 -0.68 -1.18 7.22
N ILE A 112 -0.11 -2.05 6.38
CA ILE A 112 -0.78 -3.28 5.97
C ILE A 112 -0.83 -4.34 7.08
N HIS A 113 0.18 -4.37 7.96
CA HIS A 113 0.26 -5.30 9.09
C HIS A 113 -0.37 -4.77 10.37
N ALA A 114 -0.69 -3.48 10.46
CA ALA A 114 -1.41 -2.95 11.61
C ALA A 114 -2.84 -3.53 11.64
N HIS A 115 -3.12 -4.33 12.66
CA HIS A 115 -4.37 -5.07 12.81
C HIS A 115 -5.61 -4.16 12.81
N GLY A 116 -6.69 -4.63 12.17
CA GLY A 116 -7.94 -3.91 12.09
C GLY A 116 -8.61 -3.56 13.43
N ALA A 117 -8.39 -4.38 14.47
CA ALA A 117 -8.84 -4.08 15.82
C ALA A 117 -8.20 -2.79 16.39
N ILE A 118 -6.91 -2.57 16.13
CA ILE A 118 -6.18 -1.37 16.58
C ILE A 118 -6.74 -0.12 15.91
N TRP A 119 -7.12 -0.22 14.63
CA TRP A 119 -7.70 0.90 13.88
C TRP A 119 -9.18 1.14 14.21
N LYS A 120 -9.94 0.09 14.55
CA LYS A 120 -11.32 0.15 15.03
C LYS A 120 -11.42 0.89 16.35
N GLU A 121 -10.57 0.53 17.32
CA GLU A 121 -10.55 1.17 18.65
C GLU A 121 -10.10 2.63 18.60
N ARG A 122 -9.31 3.00 17.60
CA ARG A 122 -8.69 4.34 17.51
C ARG A 122 -9.31 5.23 16.44
N GLY A 123 -10.38 4.84 15.75
CA GLY A 123 -11.04 5.70 14.76
C GLY A 123 -10.14 6.18 13.61
N LEU A 124 -9.27 5.31 13.08
CA LEU A 124 -8.25 5.65 12.07
C LEU A 124 -7.21 6.69 12.54
N LEU A 125 -6.87 6.65 13.83
CA LEU A 125 -5.74 7.39 14.36
C LEU A 125 -4.49 6.49 14.38
N SER A 126 -3.36 7.07 14.03
CA SER A 126 -2.01 6.51 14.20
C SER A 126 -1.73 6.10 15.66
N ALA A 127 -0.61 5.41 15.88
CA ALA A 127 -0.16 5.03 17.21
C ALA A 127 -0.08 6.23 18.19
N GLN A 128 0.18 7.44 17.66
CA GLN A 128 0.29 8.71 18.39
C GLN A 128 -1.03 9.49 18.49
N GLY A 129 -2.17 8.91 18.10
CA GLY A 129 -3.48 9.57 18.20
C GLY A 129 -3.74 10.65 17.15
N SER A 130 -2.88 10.79 16.14
CA SER A 130 -3.12 11.69 14.99
C SER A 130 -3.82 10.96 13.85
N PRO A 131 -4.69 11.61 13.04
CA PRO A 131 -5.33 10.97 11.88
C PRO A 131 -4.33 10.27 10.95
N ILE A 132 -4.68 9.09 10.46
CA ILE A 132 -3.91 8.40 9.42
C ILE A 132 -3.81 9.31 8.20
N LYS A 133 -2.58 9.56 7.78
CA LYS A 133 -2.29 10.21 6.51
C LYS A 133 -2.74 9.29 5.36
N TYR A 134 -3.36 9.84 4.32
CA TYR A 134 -3.79 9.09 3.13
C TYR A 134 -4.89 8.04 3.39
N LYS A 135 -5.92 8.41 4.17
CA LYS A 135 -7.03 7.53 4.59
C LYS A 135 -7.64 6.72 3.43
N GLU A 136 -7.91 7.36 2.29
CA GLU A 136 -8.50 6.68 1.13
C GLU A 136 -7.57 5.62 0.56
N GLU A 137 -6.27 5.91 0.44
CA GLU A 137 -5.30 4.96 -0.04
C GLU A 137 -5.14 3.77 0.90
N VAL A 138 -5.21 4.00 2.21
CA VAL A 138 -5.15 2.94 3.22
C VAL A 138 -6.40 2.07 3.15
N LEU A 139 -7.60 2.65 3.07
CA LEU A 139 -8.84 1.86 2.94
C LEU A 139 -8.82 0.99 1.68
N GLN A 140 -8.38 1.56 0.56
CA GLN A 140 -8.27 0.79 -0.69
C GLN A 140 -7.22 -0.32 -0.59
N LEU A 141 -6.09 -0.06 0.08
CA LEU A 141 -5.06 -1.07 0.32
C LEU A 141 -5.60 -2.26 1.13
N LEU A 142 -6.41 -1.98 2.16
CA LEU A 142 -7.04 -3.01 2.99
C LEU A 142 -8.14 -3.80 2.24
N GLN A 143 -8.73 -3.23 1.20
CA GLN A 143 -9.60 -3.98 0.28
C GLN A 143 -8.77 -4.83 -0.68
N ASP A 144 -7.74 -4.23 -1.29
CA ASP A 144 -6.90 -4.90 -2.29
C ASP A 144 -6.10 -6.06 -1.70
N VAL A 145 -5.76 -6.01 -0.40
CA VAL A 145 -5.06 -7.11 0.28
C VAL A 145 -5.91 -8.38 0.32
N GLN A 146 -7.22 -8.33 0.11
CA GLN A 146 -8.08 -9.52 0.07
C GLN A 146 -8.06 -10.22 -1.30
N LYS A 147 -7.53 -9.57 -2.34
CA LYS A 147 -7.57 -10.09 -3.72
C LYS A 147 -6.69 -11.32 -3.98
N PRO A 148 -5.44 -11.39 -3.48
CA PRO A 148 -4.61 -12.59 -3.68
C PRO A 148 -5.19 -13.82 -3.00
N LYS A 149 -4.88 -15.01 -3.50
CA LYS A 149 -5.27 -16.28 -2.84
C LYS A 149 -4.53 -16.48 -1.52
N GLU A 150 -3.23 -16.21 -1.50
CA GLU A 150 -2.37 -16.16 -0.32
C GLU A 150 -1.39 -14.99 -0.52
N VAL A 151 -1.07 -14.25 0.55
CA VAL A 151 -0.15 -13.11 0.45
C VAL A 151 0.81 -13.06 1.63
N ALA A 152 2.09 -12.87 1.31
CA ALA A 152 3.08 -12.42 2.26
C ALA A 152 3.61 -11.05 1.85
N VAL A 153 3.67 -10.10 2.77
CA VAL A 153 4.25 -8.77 2.54
C VAL A 153 5.41 -8.55 3.50
N MET A 154 6.61 -8.42 2.95
CA MET A 154 7.85 -8.36 3.71
C MET A 154 8.52 -7.00 3.58
N HIS A 155 9.10 -6.53 4.70
CA HIS A 155 9.93 -5.33 4.70
C HIS A 155 11.38 -5.66 4.36
N CYS A 156 11.88 -5.13 3.25
CA CYS A 156 13.29 -5.16 2.90
C CYS A 156 14.02 -3.96 3.50
N LYS A 157 15.04 -4.19 4.35
CA LYS A 157 16.02 -3.14 4.59
C LYS A 157 16.91 -3.03 3.35
N ALA A 158 17.03 -1.81 2.81
CA ALA A 158 17.90 -1.46 1.67
C ALA A 158 19.37 -1.91 1.76
N HIS A 159 19.82 -2.47 2.89
CA HIS A 159 21.20 -2.90 3.15
C HIS A 159 21.37 -4.35 3.64
N GLN A 160 20.32 -5.18 3.76
CA GLN A 160 20.46 -6.54 4.37
C GLN A 160 20.28 -7.73 3.43
N PHE A 161 19.83 -7.54 2.20
CA PHE A 161 19.83 -8.60 1.20
C PHE A 161 21.04 -8.43 0.28
N GLY A 162 21.71 -9.54 -0.05
CA GLY A 162 22.91 -9.57 -0.88
C GLY A 162 22.76 -8.85 -2.23
N GLN A 163 23.85 -8.81 -3.00
CA GLN A 163 24.03 -8.02 -4.23
C GLN A 163 22.84 -8.01 -5.21
N THR A 164 22.00 -9.04 -5.24
CA THR A 164 20.80 -9.17 -6.08
C THR A 164 19.66 -8.19 -5.77
N VAL A 165 19.37 -7.85 -4.51
CA VAL A 165 18.26 -6.91 -4.16
C VAL A 165 18.72 -5.45 -4.32
N ILE A 166 19.98 -5.17 -4.00
CA ILE A 166 20.60 -3.85 -4.23
C ILE A 166 20.60 -3.53 -5.74
N ASP A 167 20.90 -4.54 -6.57
CA ASP A 167 20.87 -4.41 -8.03
C ASP A 167 19.46 -4.15 -8.56
N TRP A 168 18.44 -4.87 -8.06
CA TRP A 168 17.04 -4.58 -8.40
C TRP A 168 16.62 -3.16 -7.99
N ARG A 169 16.93 -2.72 -6.76
CA ARG A 169 16.52 -1.39 -6.28
C ARG A 169 17.13 -0.26 -7.10
N ILE A 170 18.43 -0.36 -7.42
CA ILE A 170 19.10 0.62 -8.26
C ILE A 170 18.51 0.61 -9.68
N LYS A 171 18.25 -0.58 -10.24
CA LYS A 171 17.57 -0.71 -11.54
C LYS A 171 16.17 -0.12 -11.51
N LEU A 172 15.42 -0.32 -10.43
CA LEU A 172 14.05 0.15 -10.32
C LEU A 172 14.00 1.66 -10.12
N GLN A 173 14.81 2.21 -9.23
CA GLN A 173 14.88 3.63 -8.95
C GLN A 173 15.37 4.41 -10.18
N ARG A 174 16.35 3.87 -10.94
CA ARG A 174 16.75 4.44 -12.24
C ARG A 174 15.63 4.37 -13.27
N ARG A 175 14.96 3.23 -13.42
CA ARG A 175 13.84 3.09 -14.36
C ARG A 175 12.64 3.97 -13.99
N LEU A 176 12.39 4.18 -12.70
CA LEU A 176 11.38 5.09 -12.19
C LEU A 176 11.73 6.53 -12.51
N GLN A 177 12.99 6.94 -12.26
CA GLN A 177 13.46 8.26 -12.66
C GLN A 177 13.36 8.44 -14.18
N ASP A 178 13.88 7.51 -14.99
CA ASP A 178 13.83 7.59 -16.45
C ASP A 178 12.38 7.71 -16.95
N LYS A 179 11.44 6.89 -16.45
CA LYS A 179 10.04 6.95 -16.89
C LYS A 179 9.30 8.19 -16.40
N VAL A 180 9.60 8.66 -15.18
CA VAL A 180 9.02 9.89 -14.63
C VAL A 180 9.56 11.12 -15.35
N CYS A 181 10.82 11.13 -15.76
CA CYS A 181 11.48 12.21 -16.52
C CYS A 181 11.06 12.33 -17.99
N LEU A 182 10.44 11.28 -18.57
CA LEU A 182 10.11 11.21 -20.01
C LEU A 182 8.68 11.67 -20.35
N HIS A 183 7.91 12.20 -19.39
CA HIS A 183 6.58 12.79 -19.57
C HIS A 183 6.51 14.15 -18.89
#